data_AF-A0A4Q7UQF7-F1
#
_entry.id   AF-A0A4Q7UQF7-F1
#
_cell.length_a   1.000
_cell.length_b   1.000
_cell.length_c   1.000
_cell.angle_alpha   90.00
_cell.angle_beta   90.00
_cell.angle_gamma   90.00
#
_symmetry.space_group_name_H-M   'P 1'
#
loop_
_entity.id
_entity.type
_entity.pdbx_description
1 polymer ?
#
loop_
_entity_poly.entity_id
_entity_poly.type
_entity_poly.pdbx_seq_one_letter_code
_entity_poly.pdbx_strand_id
1 'polypeptide(L)'
;MAIEVRIPTILRSYTGGAKVVDGTGDTLADLLTDLDSRHSGLRGRLITDAGTLHRFVNVYVNDEDVRFLGALDAKLSDGDSITILPAVAGGAFGFAAAAAISSHSAVAAGASSHSAVAAGASSHSAVAAGAGRHAAVAAR
;
A
#
# COMPACT_ATOMS: atom_id res chain seq x y z
N MET A 1 15.71 18.83 0.77
CA MET A 1 15.80 17.37 0.83
C MET A 1 14.39 16.82 0.73
N ALA A 2 14.07 16.00 -0.26
CA ALA A 2 12.77 15.37 -0.45
C ALA A 2 12.94 13.86 -0.35
N ILE A 3 12.35 13.26 0.68
CA ILE A 3 12.38 11.83 0.95
C ILE A 3 10.97 11.30 0.75
N GLU A 4 10.81 10.27 -0.07
CA GLU A 4 9.52 9.62 -0.31
C GLU A 4 9.22 8.66 0.86
N VAL A 5 8.05 8.79 1.50
CA VAL A 5 7.66 7.91 2.61
C VAL A 5 6.38 7.15 2.27
N ARG A 6 6.48 5.83 2.21
CA ARG A 6 5.39 4.91 1.89
C ARG A 6 4.62 4.51 3.14
N ILE A 7 3.32 4.83 3.12
CA ILE A 7 2.42 4.68 4.26
C ILE A 7 1.56 3.41 4.09
N PRO A 8 1.68 2.44 5.01
CA PRO A 8 0.87 1.23 4.99
C PRO A 8 -0.59 1.56 5.25
N THR A 9 -1.51 0.76 4.70
CA THR A 9 -2.95 1.03 4.73
C THR A 9 -3.48 1.37 6.12
N ILE A 10 -3.01 0.69 7.17
CA ILE A 10 -3.46 0.90 8.55
C ILE A 10 -3.09 2.28 9.13
N LEU A 11 -2.09 2.95 8.56
CA LEU A 11 -1.62 4.27 9.00
C LEU A 11 -2.14 5.41 8.12
N ARG A 12 -2.84 5.11 7.02
CA ARG A 12 -3.30 6.15 6.08
C ARG A 12 -4.37 7.08 6.66
N SER A 13 -5.02 6.71 7.76
CA SER A 13 -5.91 7.63 8.49
C SER A 13 -5.19 8.88 9.02
N TYR A 14 -3.88 8.78 9.30
CA TYR A 14 -3.05 9.90 9.74
C TYR A 14 -2.64 10.83 8.58
N THR A 15 -2.63 10.31 7.35
CA THR A 15 -2.16 11.03 6.15
C THR A 15 -3.30 11.40 5.20
N GLY A 16 -4.55 11.41 5.68
CA GLY A 16 -5.71 11.74 4.85
C GLY A 16 -5.95 10.76 3.70
N GLY A 17 -5.50 9.51 3.84
CA GLY A 17 -5.62 8.47 2.81
C GLY A 17 -4.41 8.34 1.88
N ALA A 18 -3.42 9.24 1.97
CA ALA A 18 -2.26 9.23 1.10
C ALA A 18 -1.40 7.96 1.30
N LYS A 19 -1.10 7.27 0.20
CA LYS A 19 -0.19 6.11 0.17
C LYS A 19 1.28 6.54 0.31
N VAL A 20 1.60 7.72 -0.19
CA VAL A 20 2.94 8.28 -0.23
C VAL A 20 2.84 9.71 0.27
N VAL A 21 3.77 10.10 1.13
CA VAL A 21 3.93 11.47 1.61
C VAL A 21 5.41 11.82 1.52
N ASP A 22 5.70 13.09 1.27
CA ASP A 22 7.07 13.59 1.31
C ASP A 22 7.45 13.95 2.75
N GLY A 23 8.73 13.83 3.08
CA GLY A 23 9.30 14.33 4.32
C GLY A 23 10.75 14.75 4.20
N THR A 24 11.24 15.36 5.28
CA THR A 24 12.59 15.94 5.34
C THR A 24 13.25 15.62 6.70
N GLY A 25 14.56 15.41 6.71
CA GLY A 25 15.32 15.20 7.95
C GLY A 25 16.62 14.45 7.74
N ASP A 26 17.69 14.83 8.45
CA ASP A 26 19.03 14.25 8.29
C ASP A 26 19.14 12.82 8.86
N THR A 27 18.20 12.45 9.73
CA THR A 27 18.06 11.12 10.32
C THR A 27 16.62 10.63 10.23
N LEU A 28 16.42 9.34 10.48
CA LEU A 28 15.07 8.78 10.61
C LEU A 28 14.28 9.45 11.75
N ALA A 29 14.91 9.77 12.88
CA ALA A 29 14.26 10.49 13.97
C ALA A 29 13.73 11.87 13.54
N ASP A 30 14.54 12.61 12.78
CA ASP A 30 14.19 13.94 12.28
C ASP A 30 13.04 13.84 11.26
N LEU A 31 13.13 12.88 10.33
CA LEU A 31 12.07 12.61 9.35
C LEU A 31 10.74 12.27 10.04
N LEU A 32 10.75 11.39 11.04
CA LEU A 32 9.54 11.02 11.76
C LEU A 32 8.96 12.19 12.55
N THR A 33 9.79 13.12 13.01
CA THR A 33 9.36 14.34 13.69
C THR A 33 8.72 15.32 12.70
N ASP A 34 9.33 15.53 11.53
CA ASP A 34 8.77 16.33 10.44
C ASP A 34 7.40 15.78 9.99
N LEU A 35 7.30 14.47 9.77
CA LEU A 35 6.04 13.83 9.39
C LEU A 35 4.96 14.03 10.46
N ASP A 36 5.28 13.88 11.74
CA ASP A 36 4.31 14.04 12.82
C ASP A 36 3.80 15.48 12.95
N SER A 37 4.63 16.48 12.61
CA SER A 37 4.22 17.89 12.60
C SER A 37 3.10 18.17 11.58
N ARG A 38 3.05 17.40 10.48
CA ARG A 38 2.06 17.51 9.40
C ARG A 38 0.96 16.45 9.48
N HIS A 39 1.24 15.33 10.14
CA HIS A 39 0.39 14.14 10.27
C HIS A 39 0.32 13.70 11.74
N SER A 40 -0.28 14.55 12.57
CA SER A 40 -0.27 14.41 14.04
C SER A 40 -0.69 13.02 14.52
N GLY A 41 0.16 12.42 15.36
CA GLY A 41 -0.07 11.12 15.98
C GLY A 41 0.49 9.93 15.18
N LEU A 42 1.05 10.17 13.99
CA LEU A 42 1.69 9.12 13.20
C LEU A 42 2.92 8.57 13.92
N ARG A 43 3.77 9.44 14.48
CA ARG A 43 5.01 9.03 15.15
C ARG A 43 4.75 8.16 16.38
N GLY A 44 3.68 8.43 17.12
CA GLY A 44 3.24 7.61 18.26
C GLY A 44 2.80 6.19 17.90
N ARG A 45 2.59 5.88 16.61
CA ARG A 45 2.36 4.49 16.14
C ARG A 45 3.64 3.75 15.79
N LEU A 46 4.74 4.47 15.60
CA LEU A 46 6.01 3.94 15.11
C LEU A 46 7.06 3.83 16.21
N ILE A 47 6.99 4.74 17.19
CA ILE A 47 7.94 4.85 18.29
C ILE A 47 7.23 4.55 19.61
N THR A 48 7.93 3.88 20.52
CA THR A 48 7.50 3.63 21.90
C THR A 48 7.71 4.86 22.78
N ASP A 49 7.09 4.88 23.97
CA ASP A 49 7.31 5.96 24.96
C ASP A 49 8.78 6.06 25.43
N ALA A 50 9.55 4.98 25.28
CA ALA A 50 10.98 4.95 25.56
C ALA A 50 11.85 5.56 24.44
N GLY A 51 11.23 6.10 23.37
CA GLY A 51 11.94 6.75 22.28
C GLY A 51 12.60 5.79 21.29
N THR A 52 12.19 4.52 21.24
CA THR A 52 12.73 3.50 20.31
C THR A 52 11.66 3.01 19.34
N LEU A 53 12.05 2.49 18.17
CA LEU A 53 11.11 1.89 17.22
C LEU A 53 10.31 0.76 17.84
N HIS A 54 9.02 0.72 17.55
CA HIS A 54 8.15 -0.34 18.02
C HIS A 54 8.61 -1.70 17.46
N ARG A 55 8.59 -2.76 18.28
CA ARG A 55 9.04 -4.11 17.88
C ARG A 55 8.25 -4.73 16.72
N PHE A 56 7.05 -4.19 16.47
CA PHE A 56 6.13 -4.62 15.41
C PHE A 56 6.08 -3.63 14.24
N VAL A 57 7.07 -2.76 14.13
CA VAL A 57 7.21 -1.84 13.02
C VAL A 57 8.58 -2.06 12.43
N ASN A 58 8.63 -2.38 11.15
CA ASN A 58 9.86 -2.41 10.37
C ASN A 58 9.89 -1.18 9.50
N VAL A 59 11.03 -0.53 9.44
CA VAL A 59 11.25 0.63 8.59
C VAL A 59 12.45 0.31 7.71
N TYR A 60 12.34 0.64 6.43
CA TYR A 60 13.38 0.39 5.45
C TYR A 60 13.77 1.70 4.79
N VAL A 61 15.08 1.91 4.60
CA VAL A 61 15.65 2.98 3.77
C VAL A 61 16.20 2.29 2.52
N ASN A 62 15.65 2.61 1.34
CA ASN A 62 16.07 1.99 0.07
C ASN A 62 16.14 0.45 0.14
N ASP A 63 15.09 -0.16 0.72
CA ASP A 63 14.95 -1.62 0.93
C ASP A 63 15.87 -2.26 1.99
N GLU A 64 16.65 -1.47 2.73
CA GLU A 64 17.48 -1.94 3.86
C GLU A 64 16.83 -1.63 5.22
N ASP A 65 16.74 -2.63 6.12
CA ASP A 65 16.12 -2.45 7.45
C ASP A 65 16.98 -1.53 8.32
N VAL A 66 16.36 -0.47 8.82
CA VAL A 66 17.04 0.57 9.61
C VAL A 66 17.70 0.03 10.87
N ARG A 67 17.28 -1.12 11.40
CA ARG A 67 17.93 -1.74 12.56
C ARG A 67 19.39 -2.10 12.34
N PHE A 68 19.80 -2.31 11.09
CA PHE A 68 21.20 -2.52 10.72
C PHE A 68 21.94 -1.21 10.38
N LEU A 69 21.20 -0.11 10.21
CA LEU A 69 21.69 1.21 9.83
C LEU A 69 21.80 2.22 11.00
N GLY A 70 21.53 1.78 12.24
CA GLY A 70 21.51 2.67 13.42
C GLY A 70 20.11 3.04 13.92
N ALA A 71 19.07 2.35 13.45
CA ALA A 71 17.67 2.53 13.81
C ALA A 71 17.19 3.97 13.59
N LEU A 72 16.91 4.71 14.66
CA LEU A 72 16.44 6.09 14.57
C LEU A 72 17.53 7.07 14.16
N ASP A 73 18.80 6.73 14.39
CA ASP A 73 19.96 7.54 14.03
C ASP A 73 20.43 7.27 12.58
N ALA A 74 19.76 6.37 11.86
CA ALA A 74 20.06 6.06 10.46
C ALA A 74 20.05 7.35 9.63
N LYS A 75 21.17 7.61 8.96
CA LYS A 75 21.36 8.81 8.13
C LYS A 75 20.58 8.71 6.84
N LEU A 76 19.91 9.79 6.49
CA LEU A 76 19.10 9.90 5.29
C LEU A 76 19.71 10.91 4.32
N SER A 77 19.49 10.69 3.03
CA SER A 77 19.93 11.53 1.93
C SER A 77 18.74 11.99 1.08
N ASP A 78 18.99 13.00 0.26
CA ASP A 78 18.01 13.48 -0.70
C ASP A 78 17.65 12.39 -1.73
N GLY A 79 16.36 12.22 -1.99
CA GLY A 79 15.84 11.20 -2.90
C GLY A 79 15.71 9.79 -2.30
N ASP A 80 16.01 9.59 -1.01
CA ASP A 80 15.79 8.30 -0.35
C ASP A 80 14.31 7.91 -0.34
N SER A 81 14.06 6.59 -0.39
CA SER A 81 12.73 6.01 -0.28
C SER A 81 12.60 5.24 1.04
N ILE A 82 11.62 5.64 1.84
CA ILE A 82 11.32 5.05 3.15
C ILE A 82 10.06 4.21 3.06
N THR A 83 10.15 2.96 3.51
CA THR A 83 8.99 2.07 3.60
C THR A 83 8.70 1.70 5.04
N ILE A 84 7.47 1.98 5.49
CA ILE A 84 6.99 1.58 6.82
C ILE A 84 6.13 0.32 6.67
N LEU A 85 6.55 -0.76 7.31
CA LEU A 85 5.85 -2.04 7.28
C LEU A 85 5.47 -2.48 8.71
N PRO A 86 4.18 -2.56 9.03
CA PRO A 86 3.73 -3.20 10.25
C PRO A 86 4.05 -4.69 10.19
N ALA A 87 4.58 -5.25 11.28
CA ALA A 87 4.80 -6.67 11.41
C ALA A 87 3.44 -7.37 11.46
N VAL A 88 3.08 -8.06 10.38
CA VAL A 88 1.95 -8.97 10.32
C VAL A 88 2.49 -10.39 10.31
N ALA A 89 2.01 -11.23 11.23
CA ALA A 89 2.18 -12.67 11.09
C ALA A 89 1.52 -13.07 9.75
N GLY A 90 2.29 -13.65 8.83
CA GLY A 90 1.85 -13.90 7.46
C GLY A 90 0.54 -14.68 7.40
N GLY A 91 -0.52 -14.03 6.96
CA GLY A 91 -1.78 -14.65 6.53
C GLY A 91 -1.89 -14.55 5.02
N ALA A 92 -2.27 -15.65 4.36
CA ALA A 92 -2.22 -15.86 2.91
C ALA A 92 -3.14 -14.98 2.03
N PHE A 93 -3.56 -13.79 2.47
CA PHE A 93 -4.38 -12.87 1.68
C PHE A 93 -3.95 -11.43 1.97
N GLY A 94 -3.24 -10.77 1.05
CA GLY A 94 -3.08 -9.31 1.13
C GLY A 94 -1.80 -8.67 0.60
N PHE A 95 -0.85 -9.42 0.05
CA PHE A 95 0.26 -8.81 -0.70
C PHE A 95 0.12 -9.13 -2.20
N ALA A 96 -0.70 -8.34 -2.90
CA ALA A 96 -0.41 -8.09 -4.30
C ALA A 96 0.82 -7.15 -4.34
N ALA A 97 1.99 -7.72 -4.09
CA ALA A 97 3.25 -7.02 -4.30
C ALA A 97 3.36 -6.73 -5.80
N ALA A 98 3.47 -5.45 -6.12
CA ALA A 98 3.72 -4.96 -7.46
C ALA A 98 5.08 -5.49 -7.95
N ALA A 99 5.06 -6.63 -8.63
CA ALA A 99 6.15 -7.07 -9.49
C ALA A 99 5.91 -6.53 -10.90
N ALA A 100 6.42 -5.34 -11.17
CA ALA A 100 6.64 -4.88 -12.54
C ALA A 100 7.90 -4.00 -12.53
N ILE A 101 9.04 -4.68 -12.51
CA ILE A 101 10.35 -4.10 -12.79
C ILE A 101 10.31 -3.61 -14.24
N SER A 102 10.52 -2.32 -14.41
CA SER A 102 10.83 -1.68 -15.69
C SER A 102 11.98 -2.42 -16.37
N SER A 103 11.71 -3.05 -17.51
CA SER A 103 12.75 -3.50 -18.44
C SER A 103 12.90 -2.45 -19.53
N HIS A 104 14.05 -1.78 -19.56
CA HIS A 104 14.45 -0.92 -20.66
C HIS A 104 14.69 -1.75 -21.94
N SER A 105 14.09 -1.26 -23.03
CA SER A 105 14.59 -1.15 -24.42
C SER A 105 15.05 -2.38 -25.23
N ALA A 106 14.37 -2.50 -26.39
CA ALA A 106 14.83 -2.93 -27.72
C ALA A 106 15.04 -4.43 -28.03
N VAL A 107 14.08 -5.00 -28.76
CA VAL A 107 14.33 -5.49 -30.12
C VAL A 107 13.04 -5.47 -30.93
N ALA A 108 13.06 -4.75 -32.05
CA ALA A 108 12.04 -4.81 -33.09
C ALA A 108 12.45 -5.84 -34.15
N ALA A 109 11.56 -6.77 -34.51
CA ALA A 109 11.41 -7.31 -35.87
C ALA A 109 10.42 -8.49 -35.88
N GLY A 110 9.51 -8.51 -36.86
CA GLY A 110 8.92 -9.75 -37.37
C GLY A 110 7.41 -9.88 -37.24
N ALA A 111 6.68 -9.18 -38.11
CA ALA A 111 5.28 -9.48 -38.39
C ALA A 111 5.15 -10.76 -39.24
N SER A 112 4.19 -11.64 -38.91
CA SER A 112 3.34 -12.34 -39.88
C SER A 112 2.26 -13.17 -39.18
N SER A 113 1.02 -12.66 -39.28
CA SER A 113 -0.26 -13.35 -39.49
C SER A 113 -0.30 -14.89 -39.41
N HIS A 114 -1.22 -15.45 -38.60
CA HIS A 114 -2.01 -16.63 -39.00
C HIS A 114 -3.34 -16.76 -38.20
N SER A 115 -4.42 -16.65 -38.98
CA SER A 115 -5.81 -17.13 -38.85
C SER A 115 -6.60 -17.02 -37.54
N ALA A 116 -7.66 -16.22 -37.65
CA ALA A 116 -8.93 -16.37 -36.96
C ALA A 116 -9.53 -17.78 -37.11
N VAL A 117 -10.14 -18.28 -36.04
CA VAL A 117 -11.26 -19.22 -36.10
C VAL A 117 -12.35 -18.70 -35.16
N ALA A 118 -13.47 -18.32 -35.77
CA ALA A 118 -14.74 -18.01 -35.13
C ALA A 118 -15.60 -19.28 -35.05
N ALA A 119 -16.39 -19.40 -33.97
CA ALA A 119 -17.69 -20.09 -33.84
C ALA A 119 -17.83 -20.58 -32.38
N GLY A 120 -18.96 -20.49 -31.69
CA GLY A 120 -20.31 -20.15 -32.11
C GLY A 120 -21.21 -20.01 -30.88
N ALA A 121 -22.30 -19.29 -31.08
CA ALA A 121 -23.35 -19.05 -30.11
C ALA A 121 -24.11 -20.32 -29.71
N SER A 122 -24.72 -20.33 -28.52
CA SER A 122 -26.17 -20.58 -28.41
C SER A 122 -26.70 -20.36 -26.98
N SER A 123 -27.77 -19.60 -26.96
CA SER A 123 -28.74 -19.29 -25.91
C SER A 123 -29.63 -20.48 -25.55
N HIS A 124 -30.02 -20.64 -24.28
CA HIS A 124 -31.23 -21.29 -23.77
C HIS A 124 -31.29 -21.00 -22.25
N SER A 125 -32.38 -20.73 -21.54
CA SER A 125 -33.80 -20.51 -21.85
C SER A 125 -34.47 -20.01 -20.55
N ALA A 126 -35.49 -19.16 -20.69
CA ALA A 126 -36.33 -18.62 -19.63
C ALA A 126 -37.28 -19.65 -18.98
N VAL A 127 -37.67 -19.43 -17.71
CA VAL A 127 -38.98 -19.74 -17.07
C VAL A 127 -39.08 -18.80 -15.83
N ALA A 128 -39.92 -17.74 -15.83
CA ALA A 128 -41.28 -17.65 -15.26
C ALA A 128 -41.38 -18.08 -13.77
N ALA A 129 -42.22 -17.59 -12.86
CA ALA A 129 -43.20 -16.52 -12.69
C ALA A 129 -43.70 -16.70 -11.23
N GLY A 130 -44.20 -15.67 -10.54
CA GLY A 130 -44.85 -15.91 -9.25
C GLY A 130 -45.16 -14.67 -8.41
N ALA A 131 -46.31 -14.06 -8.68
CA ALA A 131 -46.89 -12.98 -7.89
C ALA A 131 -47.41 -13.50 -6.54
N GLY A 132 -47.27 -12.69 -5.49
CA GLY A 132 -47.94 -12.87 -4.19
C GLY A 132 -48.17 -11.52 -3.52
N ARG A 133 -49.44 -11.14 -3.42
CA ARG A 133 -49.98 -9.90 -2.86
C ARG A 133 -50.46 -10.19 -1.42
N HIS A 134 -50.97 -9.16 -0.73
CA HIS A 134 -51.61 -9.12 0.60
C HIS A 134 -50.65 -8.66 1.73
N ALA A 135 -50.65 -7.40 2.17
CA ALA A 135 -51.68 -6.56 2.81
C ALA A 135 -51.84 -6.80 4.34
N ALA A 136 -51.42 -5.75 5.08
CA ALA A 136 -52.13 -5.06 6.17
C ALA A 136 -52.06 -5.55 7.64
N VAL A 137 -52.16 -4.51 8.51
CA VAL A 137 -52.63 -4.48 9.92
C VAL A 137 -51.52 -4.65 10.98
N ALA A 138 -51.33 -3.83 12.02
CA ALA A 138 -52.10 -2.72 12.61
C ALA A 138 -51.19 -1.73 13.35
N ALA A 139 -51.65 -0.48 13.42
CA ALA A 139 -51.28 0.51 14.42
C ALA A 139 -52.12 0.31 15.70
N ARG A 140 -51.47 0.30 16.87
CA ARG A 140 -51.88 0.99 18.10
C ARG A 140 -50.84 0.78 19.20
#